data_AF-A0A517VUY9-F1
#
_entry.id   AF-A0A517VUY9-F1
#
_cell.length_a   1.000
_cell.length_b   1.000
_cell.length_c   1.000
_cell.angle_alpha   90.00
_cell.angle_beta   90.00
_cell.angle_gamma   90.00
#
_symmetry.space_group_name_H-M   'P 1'
#
loop_
_entity.id
_entity.type
_entity.pdbx_description
1 polymer ?
#
loop_
_entity_poly.entity_id
_entity_poly.type
_entity_poly.pdbx_seq_one_letter_code
_entity_poly.pdbx_strand_id
1 'polypeptide(L)'
;MNDYDPLFTEIAESAIAFREFRVRKKYRNQGILYLIFFLLAGIGSAYGMWIDAPPDRRLYGAVFMLILFSFLSIASLWMILAYKYESLTIQHKTIIHQGMILKKAIDLSNVKQVHWKLGNKGGITLKSLTDNISINLDNFEHDEQLWLIRYFQSTLPESVQQNWNLFCSKIALPLRDHNPDKIPTPGPDELLITRKRWAKILVPIILVTTILGLIVAWQLQSPRFLLAPATSIMISLIFCCMVPKQGFVVRSDKHDRQLVHFLSWWFTVGTIVFFIFKLTEFPEPQNTIAVYCSLFVWTVVYLVQLHRSSQAILQRDLENAKVAVHKWKEEKDCEPTSI
;
A
#
# COMPACT_ATOMS: atom_id res chain seq x y z
N MET A 1 28.52 -39.09 -2.82
CA MET A 1 28.64 -38.09 -3.90
C MET A 1 27.88 -36.88 -3.38
N ASN A 2 28.60 -35.95 -2.76
CA ASN A 2 28.05 -34.84 -1.99
C ASN A 2 27.47 -33.82 -2.97
N ASP A 3 26.15 -33.83 -3.15
CA ASP A 3 25.44 -32.68 -3.70
C ASP A 3 25.38 -31.62 -2.60
N TYR A 4 26.38 -30.76 -2.58
CA TYR A 4 26.36 -29.55 -1.78
C TYR A 4 25.25 -28.65 -2.32
N ASP A 5 24.28 -28.29 -1.47
CA ASP A 5 23.29 -27.27 -1.81
C ASP A 5 24.02 -25.93 -2.03
N PRO A 6 24.01 -25.39 -3.27
CA PRO A 6 24.72 -24.16 -3.58
C PRO A 6 24.21 -22.98 -2.74
N LEU A 7 22.96 -22.99 -2.29
CA LEU A 7 22.37 -21.87 -1.56
C LEU A 7 22.87 -21.76 -0.11
N PHE A 8 23.06 -22.89 0.58
CA PHE A 8 23.53 -22.89 1.98
C PHE A 8 25.02 -22.53 2.05
N THR A 9 25.78 -23.00 1.07
CA THR A 9 27.20 -22.64 0.87
C THR A 9 27.33 -21.15 0.53
N GLU A 10 26.43 -20.61 -0.32
CA GLU A 10 26.36 -19.18 -0.62
C GLU A 10 26.00 -18.34 0.62
N ILE A 11 25.08 -18.80 1.48
CA ILE A 11 24.74 -18.07 2.72
C ILE A 11 25.94 -18.08 3.70
N ALA A 12 26.62 -19.21 3.86
CA ALA A 12 27.78 -19.35 4.74
C ALA A 12 29.00 -18.55 4.24
N GLU A 13 29.29 -18.56 2.93
CA GLU A 13 30.30 -17.68 2.32
C GLU A 13 29.87 -16.20 2.38
N SER A 14 28.56 -15.90 2.24
CA SER A 14 28.04 -14.53 2.32
C SER A 14 28.04 -13.94 3.73
N ALA A 15 28.12 -14.76 4.78
CA ALA A 15 28.33 -14.25 6.14
C ALA A 15 29.71 -13.56 6.29
N ILE A 16 30.63 -13.87 5.37
CA ILE A 16 31.94 -13.23 5.21
C ILE A 16 31.91 -12.18 4.07
N ALA A 17 31.05 -12.36 3.06
CA ALA A 17 30.98 -11.46 1.91
C ALA A 17 30.14 -10.19 2.12
N PHE A 18 30.62 -9.09 1.54
CA PHE A 18 29.89 -7.83 1.44
C PHE A 18 28.70 -7.98 0.47
N ARG A 19 27.49 -7.62 0.90
CA ARG A 19 26.30 -7.59 0.04
C ARG A 19 25.57 -6.26 0.16
N GLU A 20 25.29 -5.62 -0.97
CA GLU A 20 24.55 -4.36 -1.08
C GLU A 20 23.20 -4.61 -1.75
N PHE A 21 22.13 -4.19 -1.09
CA PHE A 21 20.76 -4.22 -1.59
C PHE A 21 20.32 -2.80 -1.91
N ARG A 22 19.67 -2.63 -3.07
CA ARG A 22 19.17 -1.33 -3.55
C ARG A 22 17.67 -1.35 -3.71
N VAL A 23 17.07 -0.17 -3.59
CA VAL A 23 15.62 -0.01 -3.76
C VAL A 23 15.20 -0.38 -5.18
N ARG A 24 14.07 -1.06 -5.34
CA ARG A 24 13.50 -1.48 -6.63
C ARG A 24 13.36 -0.31 -7.61
N LYS A 25 13.63 -0.58 -8.89
CA LYS A 25 13.45 0.36 -10.03
C LYS A 25 12.04 0.93 -10.13
N LYS A 26 11.03 0.22 -9.60
CA LYS A 26 9.64 0.66 -9.57
C LYS A 26 9.47 2.02 -8.88
N TYR A 27 10.19 2.28 -7.79
CA TYR A 27 10.09 3.56 -7.05
C TYR A 27 10.51 4.74 -7.91
N ARG A 28 11.61 4.61 -8.67
CA ARG A 28 12.04 5.63 -9.63
C ARG A 28 10.97 5.89 -10.69
N ASN A 29 10.45 4.84 -11.30
CA ASN A 29 9.47 4.98 -12.39
C ASN A 29 8.15 5.60 -11.88
N GLN A 30 7.69 5.21 -10.68
CA GLN A 30 6.53 5.82 -10.04
C GLN A 30 6.78 7.29 -9.68
N GLY A 31 7.96 7.61 -9.13
CA GLY A 31 8.34 8.99 -8.80
C GLY A 31 8.43 9.89 -10.03
N ILE A 32 8.88 9.39 -11.17
CA ILE A 32 8.87 10.15 -12.43
C ILE A 32 7.43 10.38 -12.90
N LEU A 33 6.60 9.33 -12.90
CA LEU A 33 5.21 9.43 -13.35
C LEU A 33 4.38 10.40 -12.49
N TYR A 34 4.47 10.27 -11.17
CA TYR A 34 3.78 11.14 -10.22
C TYR A 34 4.26 12.59 -10.32
N LEU A 35 5.56 12.83 -10.57
CA LEU A 35 6.09 14.17 -10.74
C LEU A 35 5.47 14.85 -11.96
N ILE A 36 5.46 14.17 -13.11
CA ILE A 36 4.84 14.69 -14.34
C ILE A 36 3.35 14.97 -14.10
N PHE A 37 2.64 14.03 -13.47
CA PHE A 37 1.23 14.18 -13.18
C PHE A 37 0.93 15.38 -12.27
N PHE A 38 1.62 15.52 -11.14
CA PHE A 38 1.35 16.60 -10.19
C PHE A 38 1.74 17.98 -10.73
N LEU A 39 2.78 18.07 -11.57
CA LEU A 39 3.12 19.31 -12.26
C LEU A 39 2.01 19.75 -13.22
N LEU A 40 1.52 18.82 -14.07
CA LEU A 40 0.44 19.12 -15.01
C LEU A 40 -0.87 19.44 -14.29
N ALA A 41 -1.21 18.68 -13.25
CA ALA A 41 -2.41 18.91 -12.45
C ALA A 41 -2.34 20.25 -11.69
N GLY A 42 -1.17 20.63 -11.17
CA GLY A 42 -0.94 21.92 -10.52
C GLY A 42 -1.13 23.09 -11.46
N ILE A 43 -0.51 23.04 -12.63
CA ILE A 43 -0.65 24.07 -13.67
C ILE A 43 -2.11 24.18 -14.12
N GLY A 44 -2.73 23.05 -14.46
CA GLY A 44 -4.13 23.01 -14.91
C GLY A 44 -5.11 23.52 -13.85
N SER A 45 -4.91 23.16 -12.58
CA SER A 45 -5.76 23.61 -11.48
C SER A 45 -5.60 25.10 -11.17
N ALA A 46 -4.37 25.60 -11.20
CA ALA A 46 -4.09 27.02 -11.01
C ALA A 46 -4.71 27.85 -12.14
N TYR A 47 -4.60 27.39 -13.38
CA TYR A 47 -5.23 28.00 -14.55
C TYR A 47 -6.77 27.97 -14.44
N GLY A 48 -7.35 26.84 -14.02
CA GLY A 48 -8.78 26.72 -13.77
C GLY A 48 -9.27 27.73 -12.72
N MET A 49 -8.56 27.84 -11.58
CA MET A 49 -8.86 28.85 -10.55
C MET A 49 -8.73 30.28 -11.07
N TRP A 50 -7.77 30.54 -11.96
CA TRP A 50 -7.60 31.86 -12.56
C TRP A 50 -8.79 32.27 -13.44
N ILE A 51 -9.38 31.34 -14.18
CA ILE A 51 -10.55 31.60 -15.03
C ILE A 51 -11.83 31.69 -14.17
N ASP A 52 -12.00 30.73 -13.27
CA ASP A 52 -13.31 30.47 -12.64
C ASP A 52 -13.56 31.28 -11.37
N ALA A 53 -12.52 31.64 -10.63
CA ALA A 53 -12.69 32.35 -9.36
C ALA A 53 -13.04 33.83 -9.59
N PRO A 54 -13.79 34.44 -8.65
CA PRO A 54 -13.98 35.88 -8.58
C PRO A 54 -12.64 36.64 -8.59
N PRO A 55 -12.54 37.83 -9.22
CA PRO A 55 -11.26 38.54 -9.40
C PRO A 55 -10.46 38.76 -8.11
N ASP A 56 -11.13 38.98 -6.99
CA ASP A 56 -10.54 39.15 -5.66
C ASP A 56 -9.89 37.87 -5.11
N ARG A 57 -10.28 36.68 -5.61
CA ARG A 57 -9.83 35.37 -5.11
C ARG A 57 -8.95 34.60 -6.08
N ARG A 58 -8.85 35.01 -7.34
CA ARG A 58 -8.07 34.31 -8.39
C ARG A 58 -6.64 34.04 -7.98
N LEU A 59 -5.94 35.06 -7.51
CA LEU A 59 -4.54 34.95 -7.13
C LEU A 59 -4.37 33.99 -5.96
N TYR A 60 -5.16 34.15 -4.90
CA TYR A 60 -5.10 33.29 -3.72
C TYR A 60 -5.42 31.83 -4.05
N GLY A 61 -6.47 31.59 -4.85
CA GLY A 61 -6.85 30.25 -5.28
C GLY A 61 -5.77 29.59 -6.15
N ALA A 62 -5.23 30.31 -7.13
CA ALA A 62 -4.16 29.81 -7.99
C ALA A 62 -2.88 29.48 -7.19
N VAL A 63 -2.45 30.40 -6.31
CA VAL A 63 -1.27 30.18 -5.45
C VAL A 63 -1.48 29.00 -4.50
N PHE A 64 -2.67 28.88 -3.90
CA PHE A 64 -3.00 27.75 -3.05
C PHE A 64 -2.88 26.41 -3.79
N MET A 65 -3.44 26.33 -5.01
CA MET A 65 -3.34 25.11 -5.83
C MET A 65 -1.89 24.81 -6.21
N LEU A 66 -1.10 25.82 -6.60
CA LEU A 66 0.33 25.63 -6.89
C LEU A 66 1.08 25.09 -5.68
N ILE A 67 0.92 25.67 -4.50
CA ILE A 67 1.57 25.20 -3.26
C ILE A 67 1.20 23.75 -2.97
N LEU A 68 -0.10 23.42 -3.05
CA LEU A 68 -0.61 22.07 -2.80
C LEU A 68 0.03 21.04 -3.74
N PHE A 69 0.07 21.33 -5.04
CA PHE A 69 0.65 20.40 -6.02
C PHE A 69 2.18 20.41 -6.03
N SER A 70 2.83 21.52 -5.67
CA SER A 70 4.29 21.58 -5.45
C SER A 70 4.71 20.69 -4.29
N PHE A 71 3.97 20.68 -3.18
CA PHE A 71 4.23 19.77 -2.07
C PHE A 71 4.18 18.29 -2.51
N LEU A 72 3.17 17.90 -3.30
CA LEU A 72 3.07 16.55 -3.85
C LEU A 72 4.20 16.22 -4.84
N SER A 73 4.62 17.21 -5.64
CA SER A 73 5.76 17.07 -6.56
C SER A 73 7.08 16.87 -5.81
N ILE A 74 7.28 17.54 -4.67
CA ILE A 74 8.43 17.34 -3.79
C ILE A 74 8.45 15.91 -3.22
N ALA A 75 7.31 15.39 -2.77
CA ALA A 75 7.21 13.99 -2.32
C ALA A 75 7.57 13.01 -3.44
N SER A 76 7.22 13.33 -4.69
CA SER A 76 7.59 12.54 -5.86
C SER A 76 9.09 12.57 -6.15
N LEU A 77 9.72 13.75 -6.05
CA LEU A 77 11.17 13.90 -6.14
C LEU A 77 11.88 13.11 -5.03
N TRP A 78 11.33 13.12 -3.83
CA TRP A 78 11.84 12.34 -2.70
C TRP A 78 11.91 10.85 -3.02
N MET A 79 10.90 10.28 -3.69
CA MET A 79 10.95 8.87 -4.13
C MET A 79 12.08 8.58 -5.12
N ILE A 80 12.38 9.51 -6.04
CA ILE A 80 13.48 9.37 -7.01
C ILE A 80 14.82 9.42 -6.27
N LEU A 81 14.96 10.33 -5.30
CA LEU A 81 16.16 10.47 -4.50
C LEU A 81 16.37 9.26 -3.57
N ALA A 82 15.30 8.74 -2.96
CA ALA A 82 15.34 7.51 -2.18
C ALA A 82 15.87 6.35 -3.03
N TYR A 83 15.39 6.17 -4.27
CA TYR A 83 15.93 5.14 -5.17
C TYR A 83 17.45 5.30 -5.45
N LYS A 84 17.96 6.53 -5.51
CA LYS A 84 19.38 6.78 -5.83
C LYS A 84 20.30 6.61 -4.63
N TYR A 85 19.85 7.01 -3.44
CA TYR A 85 20.70 7.14 -2.26
C TYR A 85 20.41 6.11 -1.17
N GLU A 86 19.25 5.47 -1.17
CA GLU A 86 18.90 4.47 -0.17
C GLU A 86 19.49 3.10 -0.54
N SER A 87 20.30 2.55 0.37
CA SER A 87 20.84 1.20 0.24
C SER A 87 20.96 0.52 1.60
N LEU A 88 20.84 -0.80 1.58
CA LEU A 88 21.06 -1.65 2.74
C LEU A 88 22.30 -2.50 2.46
N THR A 89 23.33 -2.35 3.28
CA THR A 89 24.56 -3.11 3.15
C THR A 89 24.72 -4.02 4.35
N ILE A 90 25.06 -5.28 4.11
CA ILE A 90 25.39 -6.25 5.15
C ILE A 90 26.86 -6.62 4.98
N GLN A 91 27.64 -6.42 6.03
CA GLN A 91 29.08 -6.65 6.03
C GLN A 91 29.54 -7.13 7.41
N HIS A 92 30.18 -8.30 7.50
CA HIS A 92 30.74 -8.86 8.75
C HIS A 92 29.78 -8.78 9.95
N LYS A 93 28.52 -9.20 9.78
CA LYS A 93 27.44 -9.12 10.78
C LYS A 93 27.01 -7.69 11.19
N THR A 94 27.57 -6.67 10.57
CA THR A 94 27.11 -5.29 10.68
C THR A 94 26.15 -4.98 9.55
N ILE A 95 25.03 -4.36 9.90
CA ILE A 95 24.03 -3.89 8.95
C ILE A 95 24.16 -2.39 8.88
N ILE A 96 24.44 -1.89 7.69
CA ILE A 96 24.54 -0.48 7.39
C ILE A 96 23.33 -0.11 6.55
N HIS A 97 22.42 0.65 7.14
CA HIS A 97 21.29 1.24 6.43
C HIS A 97 21.65 2.68 6.05
N GLN A 98 21.95 2.88 4.77
CA GLN A 98 22.16 4.20 4.19
C GLN A 98 20.79 4.76 3.80
N GLY A 99 20.28 5.70 4.59
CA GLY A 99 19.13 6.50 4.18
C GLY A 99 19.57 7.70 3.32
N MET A 100 18.60 8.49 2.88
CA MET A 100 18.86 9.70 2.09
C MET A 100 19.64 10.77 2.86
N ILE A 101 19.36 10.93 4.16
CA ILE A 101 20.02 11.93 5.03
C ILE A 101 20.95 11.27 6.05
N LEU A 102 20.53 10.14 6.62
CA LEU A 102 21.21 9.51 7.74
C LEU A 102 21.72 8.13 7.36
N LYS A 103 22.98 7.86 7.73
CA LYS A 103 23.57 6.53 7.73
C LYS A 103 23.44 5.96 9.14
N LYS A 104 22.90 4.75 9.25
CA LYS A 104 22.84 4.01 10.52
C LYS A 104 23.55 2.69 10.37
N ALA A 105 24.27 2.28 11.40
CA ALA A 105 24.90 0.97 11.46
C ALA A 105 24.50 0.28 12.76
N ILE A 106 24.14 -1.00 12.68
CA ILE A 106 23.88 -1.84 13.85
C ILE A 106 24.64 -3.15 13.66
N ASP A 107 25.40 -3.53 14.67
CA ASP A 107 25.96 -4.88 14.76
C ASP A 107 24.86 -5.86 15.22
N LEU A 108 24.70 -6.96 14.49
CA LEU A 108 23.77 -8.04 14.81
C LEU A 108 23.99 -8.64 16.19
N SER A 109 25.23 -8.65 16.69
CA SER A 109 25.54 -9.14 18.04
C SER A 109 24.87 -8.29 19.14
N ASN A 110 24.63 -7.01 18.86
CA ASN A 110 24.03 -6.04 19.78
C ASN A 110 22.50 -5.95 19.65
N VAL A 111 21.89 -6.71 18.72
CA VAL A 111 20.45 -6.71 18.53
C VAL A 111 19.77 -7.44 19.68
N LYS A 112 18.98 -6.69 20.48
CA LYS A 112 18.22 -7.25 21.60
C LYS A 112 16.84 -7.74 21.19
N GLN A 113 16.27 -7.15 20.15
CA GLN A 113 14.91 -7.43 19.72
C GLN A 113 14.76 -7.22 18.22
N VAL A 114 14.13 -8.19 17.56
CA VAL A 114 13.69 -8.08 16.17
C VAL A 114 12.19 -8.13 16.12
N HIS A 115 11.60 -7.13 15.47
CA HIS A 115 10.17 -7.07 15.26
C HIS A 115 9.85 -7.28 13.79
N TRP A 116 9.17 -8.39 13.50
CA TRP A 116 8.67 -8.71 12.17
C TRP A 116 7.33 -7.98 11.94
N LYS A 117 7.35 -6.97 11.07
CA LYS A 117 6.20 -6.10 10.78
C LYS A 117 5.32 -6.71 9.69
N LEU A 118 4.01 -6.73 9.95
CA LEU A 118 2.98 -7.20 9.00
C LEU A 118 2.48 -6.11 8.03
N GLY A 119 3.18 -4.97 7.96
CA GLY A 119 2.82 -3.88 7.05
C GLY A 119 2.84 -4.31 5.58
N ASN A 120 2.54 -3.39 4.66
CA ASN A 120 2.41 -3.71 3.23
C ASN A 120 3.67 -4.43 2.70
N LYS A 121 3.53 -5.73 2.38
CA LYS A 121 4.59 -6.68 2.00
C LYS A 121 5.73 -6.92 3.01
N GLY A 122 5.55 -6.46 4.24
CA GLY A 122 6.38 -6.84 5.39
C GLY A 122 7.57 -5.93 5.65
N GLY A 123 8.11 -6.03 6.86
CA GLY A 123 9.32 -5.31 7.25
C GLY A 123 9.99 -5.94 8.45
N ILE A 124 11.24 -5.57 8.67
CA ILE A 124 12.08 -6.07 9.76
C ILE A 124 12.56 -4.86 10.54
N THR A 125 12.35 -4.83 11.85
CA THR A 125 12.84 -3.75 12.70
C THR A 125 13.80 -4.31 13.73
N LEU A 126 15.06 -3.91 13.63
CA LEU A 126 16.16 -4.33 14.48
C LEU A 126 16.37 -3.26 15.55
N LYS A 127 16.23 -3.65 16.81
CA LYS A 127 16.44 -2.77 17.96
C LYS A 127 17.66 -3.21 18.75
N SER A 128 18.58 -2.27 18.92
CA SER A 128 19.68 -2.30 19.87
C SER A 128 19.31 -1.44 21.10
N LEU A 129 20.24 -1.31 22.05
CA LEU A 129 20.08 -0.41 23.20
C LEU A 129 20.07 1.08 22.78
N THR A 130 20.87 1.43 21.77
CA THR A 130 21.07 2.81 21.32
C THR A 130 20.32 3.12 20.04
N ASP A 131 20.14 2.12 19.19
CA ASP A 131 19.76 2.32 17.80
C ASP A 131 18.60 1.44 17.37
N ASN A 132 17.91 1.91 16.33
CA ASN A 132 16.83 1.20 15.66
C ASN A 132 16.96 1.39 14.15
N ILE A 133 17.01 0.26 13.43
CA ILE A 133 16.95 0.20 11.97
C ILE A 133 15.66 -0.51 11.56
N SER A 134 14.88 0.14 10.69
CA SER A 134 13.66 -0.44 10.11
C SER A 134 13.89 -0.69 8.62
N ILE A 135 13.87 -1.94 8.22
CA ILE A 135 14.02 -2.42 6.85
C ILE A 135 12.63 -2.70 6.30
N ASN A 136 12.22 -1.99 5.23
CA ASN A 136 10.96 -2.27 4.54
C ASN A 136 11.21 -3.28 3.42
N LEU A 137 10.60 -4.46 3.48
CA LEU A 137 10.88 -5.52 2.50
C LEU A 137 10.32 -5.17 1.11
N ASP A 138 9.25 -4.37 1.02
CA ASP A 138 8.71 -3.92 -0.27
C ASP A 138 9.73 -3.15 -1.14
N ASN A 139 10.79 -2.64 -0.53
CA ASN A 139 11.86 -1.91 -1.22
C ASN A 139 12.79 -2.82 -2.03
N PHE A 140 12.83 -4.14 -1.79
CA PHE A 140 13.79 -5.07 -2.40
C PHE A 140 13.11 -6.07 -3.31
N GLU A 141 13.79 -6.60 -4.33
CA GLU A 141 13.24 -7.60 -5.25
C GLU A 141 12.84 -8.90 -4.53
N HIS A 142 12.04 -9.74 -5.19
CA HIS A 142 11.46 -10.95 -4.57
C HIS A 142 12.54 -11.88 -3.98
N ASP A 143 13.58 -12.19 -4.75
CA ASP A 143 14.68 -13.05 -4.30
C ASP A 143 15.48 -12.42 -3.14
N GLU A 144 15.68 -11.10 -3.19
CA GLU A 144 16.36 -10.34 -2.14
C GLU A 144 15.54 -10.34 -0.83
N GLN A 145 14.22 -10.22 -0.92
CA GLN A 145 13.33 -10.29 0.24
C GLN A 145 13.44 -11.66 0.91
N LEU A 146 13.38 -12.75 0.15
CA LEU A 146 13.52 -14.11 0.68
C LEU A 146 14.88 -14.33 1.32
N TRP A 147 15.94 -13.86 0.66
CA TRP A 147 17.29 -13.94 1.19
C TRP A 147 17.41 -13.17 2.52
N LEU A 148 16.88 -11.95 2.62
CA LEU A 148 16.90 -11.15 3.85
C LEU A 148 16.12 -11.83 4.97
N ILE A 149 14.93 -12.35 4.68
CA ILE A 149 14.12 -13.08 5.66
C ILE A 149 14.89 -14.28 6.20
N ARG A 150 15.46 -15.11 5.31
CA ARG A 150 16.25 -16.29 5.68
C ARG A 150 17.48 -15.90 6.51
N TYR A 151 18.22 -14.88 6.06
CA TYR A 151 19.42 -14.38 6.75
C TYR A 151 19.13 -13.93 8.19
N PHE A 152 18.12 -13.08 8.39
CA PHE A 152 17.78 -12.60 9.74
C PHE A 152 17.17 -13.69 10.62
N GLN A 153 16.36 -14.57 10.03
CA GLN A 153 15.73 -15.67 10.77
C GLN A 153 16.76 -16.70 11.25
N SER A 154 17.78 -17.00 10.44
CA SER A 154 18.81 -17.99 10.79
C SER A 154 19.92 -17.42 11.68
N THR A 155 20.27 -16.14 11.49
CA THR A 155 21.39 -15.51 12.21
C THR A 155 21.01 -15.11 13.64
N LEU A 156 19.74 -14.78 13.89
CA LEU A 156 19.29 -14.27 15.18
C LEU A 156 18.56 -15.34 16.01
N PRO A 157 18.82 -15.44 17.32
CA PRO A 157 18.15 -16.42 18.19
C PRO A 157 16.62 -16.29 18.15
N GLU A 158 15.88 -17.40 18.25
CA GLU A 158 14.40 -17.36 18.26
C GLU A 158 13.86 -16.49 19.42
N SER A 159 14.56 -16.44 20.55
CA SER A 159 14.16 -15.67 21.74
C SER A 159 14.08 -14.15 21.50
N VAL A 160 14.83 -13.61 20.53
CA VAL A 160 14.80 -12.17 20.20
C VAL A 160 13.80 -11.84 19.11
N GLN A 161 13.21 -12.84 18.45
CA GLN A 161 12.30 -12.66 17.31
C GLN A 161 10.84 -12.50 17.77
N GLN A 162 10.24 -11.36 17.45
CA GLN A 162 8.85 -11.07 17.77
C GLN A 162 7.96 -11.01 16.54
N ASN A 163 6.75 -11.56 16.66
CA ASN A 163 5.78 -11.67 15.57
C ASN A 163 6.25 -12.50 14.37
N TRP A 164 7.33 -13.29 14.54
CA TRP A 164 7.83 -14.19 13.49
C TRP A 164 6.73 -15.09 12.95
N ASN A 165 5.94 -15.71 13.84
CA ASN A 165 4.91 -16.67 13.44
C ASN A 165 3.86 -16.06 12.50
N LEU A 166 3.35 -14.89 12.86
CA LEU A 166 2.41 -14.13 12.03
C LEU A 166 3.05 -13.73 10.71
N PHE A 167 4.27 -13.20 10.77
CA PHE A 167 5.00 -12.77 9.60
C PHE A 167 5.29 -13.92 8.64
N CYS A 168 5.67 -15.08 9.17
CA CYS A 168 5.93 -16.29 8.43
C CYS A 168 4.69 -16.72 7.64
N SER A 169 3.52 -16.75 8.31
CA SER A 169 2.25 -17.14 7.69
C SER A 169 1.77 -16.20 6.60
N LYS A 170 1.89 -14.89 6.82
CA LYS A 170 1.32 -13.88 5.93
C LYS A 170 2.24 -13.43 4.81
N ILE A 171 3.54 -13.52 5.05
CA ILE A 171 4.53 -12.85 4.20
C ILE A 171 5.58 -13.86 3.75
N ALA A 172 6.31 -14.51 4.67
CA ALA A 172 7.41 -15.37 4.26
C ALA A 172 6.97 -16.58 3.41
N LEU A 173 5.93 -17.31 3.85
CA LEU A 173 5.40 -18.47 3.12
C LEU A 173 4.78 -18.08 1.77
N PRO A 174 3.84 -17.11 1.68
CA PRO A 174 3.31 -16.69 0.39
C PRO A 174 4.37 -16.15 -0.56
N LEU A 175 5.39 -15.46 -0.02
CA LEU A 175 6.52 -14.99 -0.82
C LEU A 175 7.33 -16.17 -1.36
N ARG A 176 7.64 -17.16 -0.54
CA ARG A 176 8.40 -18.35 -0.94
C ARG A 176 7.66 -19.21 -1.97
N ASP A 177 6.39 -19.47 -1.70
CA ASP A 177 5.53 -20.30 -2.54
C ASP A 177 5.03 -19.53 -3.80
N HIS A 178 5.45 -18.27 -3.97
CA HIS A 178 5.07 -17.43 -5.11
C HIS A 178 5.71 -17.97 -6.40
N ASN A 179 4.88 -18.55 -7.25
CA ASN A 179 5.27 -18.91 -8.61
C ASN A 179 4.69 -17.86 -9.58
N PRO A 180 5.53 -17.05 -10.27
CA PRO A 180 5.07 -15.97 -11.15
C PRO A 180 4.30 -16.47 -12.37
N ASP A 181 4.49 -17.74 -12.76
CA ASP A 181 3.86 -18.36 -13.92
C ASP A 181 2.56 -19.08 -13.55
N LYS A 182 2.35 -19.37 -12.26
CA LYS A 182 1.14 -20.03 -11.78
C LYS A 182 0.06 -18.98 -11.53
N ILE A 183 -0.93 -18.91 -12.43
CA ILE A 183 -2.16 -18.16 -12.17
C ILE A 183 -2.76 -18.74 -10.88
N PRO A 184 -3.00 -17.92 -9.85
CA PRO A 184 -3.62 -18.41 -8.64
C PRO A 184 -4.99 -19.03 -8.96
N THR A 185 -5.15 -20.32 -8.73
CA THR A 185 -6.45 -20.98 -8.82
C THR A 185 -7.22 -20.63 -7.55
N PRO A 186 -8.30 -19.85 -7.63
CA PRO A 186 -9.06 -19.49 -6.43
C PRO A 186 -9.66 -20.75 -5.80
N GLY A 187 -9.51 -20.88 -4.49
CA GLY A 187 -10.30 -21.83 -3.70
C GLY A 187 -11.80 -21.54 -3.75
N PRO A 188 -12.65 -22.45 -3.24
CA PRO A 188 -14.11 -22.31 -3.29
C PRO A 188 -14.65 -21.03 -2.64
N ASP A 189 -13.92 -20.50 -1.64
CA ASP A 189 -14.26 -19.25 -0.94
C ASP A 189 -13.38 -18.06 -1.36
N GLU A 190 -12.63 -18.19 -2.45
CA GLU A 190 -11.70 -17.18 -2.90
C GLU A 190 -12.17 -16.54 -4.20
N LEU A 191 -12.02 -15.23 -4.28
CA LEU A 191 -12.33 -14.47 -5.48
C LEU A 191 -11.04 -13.97 -6.09
N LEU A 192 -10.76 -14.44 -7.32
CA LEU A 192 -9.71 -13.86 -8.12
C LEU A 192 -10.15 -12.46 -8.59
N ILE A 193 -9.56 -11.44 -8.01
CA ILE A 193 -9.81 -10.05 -8.37
C ILE A 193 -8.92 -9.70 -9.55
N THR A 194 -9.49 -9.72 -10.76
CA THR A 194 -8.79 -9.35 -11.99
C THR A 194 -9.10 -7.92 -12.41
N ARG A 195 -8.17 -7.29 -13.14
CA ARG A 195 -8.44 -5.99 -13.81
C ARG A 195 -9.67 -6.04 -14.69
N LYS A 196 -9.92 -7.15 -15.38
CA LYS A 196 -11.09 -7.34 -16.25
C LYS A 196 -12.40 -7.26 -15.47
N ARG A 197 -12.45 -7.80 -14.25
CA ARG A 197 -13.63 -7.72 -13.38
C ARG A 197 -13.88 -6.29 -12.89
N TRP A 198 -12.84 -5.58 -12.50
CA TRP A 198 -12.96 -4.16 -12.14
C TRP A 198 -13.36 -3.27 -13.32
N ALA A 199 -12.79 -3.50 -14.51
CA ALA A 199 -13.16 -2.77 -15.71
C ALA A 199 -14.66 -2.94 -16.02
N LYS A 200 -15.23 -4.15 -15.84
CA LYS A 200 -16.67 -4.38 -16.00
C LYS A 200 -17.54 -3.55 -15.04
N ILE A 201 -17.03 -3.19 -13.85
CA ILE A 201 -17.75 -2.36 -12.87
C ILE A 201 -17.52 -0.88 -13.15
N LEU A 202 -16.27 -0.49 -13.42
CA LEU A 202 -15.86 0.90 -13.59
C LEU A 202 -16.34 1.51 -14.91
N VAL A 203 -16.38 0.75 -16.01
CA VAL A 203 -16.83 1.25 -17.31
C VAL A 203 -18.29 1.74 -17.27
N PRO A 204 -19.27 0.99 -16.73
CA PRO A 204 -20.62 1.49 -16.53
C PRO A 204 -20.68 2.74 -15.64
N ILE A 205 -19.89 2.80 -14.56
CA ILE A 205 -19.83 3.98 -13.68
C ILE A 205 -19.36 5.20 -14.46
N ILE A 206 -18.26 5.07 -15.22
CA ILE A 206 -17.74 6.16 -16.06
C ILE A 206 -18.81 6.61 -17.04
N LEU A 207 -19.46 5.68 -17.74
CA LEU A 207 -20.52 5.98 -18.72
C LEU A 207 -21.69 6.74 -18.09
N VAL A 208 -22.19 6.28 -16.94
CA VAL A 208 -23.26 6.95 -16.20
C VAL A 208 -22.83 8.36 -15.77
N THR A 209 -21.62 8.53 -15.24
CA THR A 209 -21.11 9.86 -14.86
C THR A 209 -20.92 10.79 -16.05
N THR A 210 -20.54 10.26 -17.22
CA THR A 210 -20.46 11.04 -18.47
C THR A 210 -21.83 11.51 -18.92
N ILE A 211 -22.83 10.63 -18.96
CA ILE A 211 -24.20 10.98 -19.37
C ILE A 211 -24.80 12.02 -18.43
N LEU A 212 -24.68 11.81 -17.12
CA LEU A 212 -25.16 12.77 -16.12
C LEU A 212 -24.45 14.12 -16.24
N GLY A 213 -23.12 14.11 -16.41
CA GLY A 213 -22.34 15.33 -16.63
C GLY A 213 -22.80 16.12 -17.85
N LEU A 214 -23.09 15.44 -18.97
CA LEU A 214 -23.63 16.04 -20.18
C LEU A 214 -25.02 16.65 -19.97
N ILE A 215 -25.94 15.92 -19.32
CA ILE A 215 -27.30 16.40 -19.04
C ILE A 215 -27.25 17.65 -18.15
N VAL A 216 -26.45 17.62 -17.08
CA VAL A 216 -26.32 18.73 -16.14
C VAL A 216 -25.63 19.93 -16.80
N ALA A 217 -24.56 19.70 -17.59
CA ALA A 217 -23.90 20.76 -18.34
C ALA A 217 -24.86 21.47 -19.30
N TRP A 218 -25.71 20.70 -19.99
CA TRP A 218 -26.72 21.21 -20.89
C TRP A 218 -27.82 21.98 -20.17
N GLN A 219 -28.38 21.42 -19.09
CA GLN A 219 -29.48 22.03 -18.35
C GLN A 219 -29.05 23.31 -17.61
N LEU A 220 -27.84 23.31 -17.02
CA LEU A 220 -27.33 24.44 -16.25
C LEU A 220 -26.46 25.40 -17.07
N GLN A 221 -26.28 25.14 -18.37
CA GLN A 221 -25.41 25.92 -19.27
C GLN A 221 -24.00 26.15 -18.69
N SER A 222 -23.50 25.16 -17.94
CA SER A 222 -22.21 25.25 -17.25
C SER A 222 -21.28 24.16 -17.77
N PRO A 223 -20.28 24.49 -18.61
CA PRO A 223 -19.40 23.49 -19.22
C PRO A 223 -18.52 22.75 -18.19
N ARG A 224 -18.42 23.26 -16.95
CA ARG A 224 -17.64 22.63 -15.87
C ARG A 224 -18.12 21.21 -15.55
N PHE A 225 -19.41 20.91 -15.74
CA PHE A 225 -19.95 19.57 -15.50
C PHE A 225 -19.49 18.52 -16.53
N LEU A 226 -18.88 18.93 -17.65
CA LEU A 226 -18.21 18.01 -18.59
C LEU A 226 -16.97 17.34 -17.96
N LEU A 227 -16.45 17.88 -16.85
CA LEU A 227 -15.36 17.26 -16.08
C LEU A 227 -15.84 16.19 -15.10
N ALA A 228 -17.15 15.97 -14.94
CA ALA A 228 -17.70 14.93 -14.05
C ALA A 228 -17.04 13.53 -14.22
N PRO A 229 -16.86 12.99 -15.45
CA PRO A 229 -16.25 11.68 -15.62
C PRO A 229 -14.74 11.64 -15.31
N ALA A 230 -14.06 12.79 -15.22
CA ALA A 230 -12.63 12.82 -14.93
C ALA A 230 -12.30 12.13 -13.60
N THR A 231 -13.14 12.30 -12.58
CA THR A 231 -12.98 11.63 -11.28
C THR A 231 -13.10 10.11 -11.39
N SER A 232 -14.14 9.61 -12.08
CA SER A 232 -14.34 8.18 -12.34
C SER A 232 -13.20 7.57 -13.15
N ILE A 233 -12.72 8.29 -14.17
CA ILE A 233 -11.57 7.88 -14.99
C ILE A 233 -10.31 7.81 -14.12
N MET A 234 -10.05 8.83 -13.31
CA MET A 234 -8.91 8.85 -12.39
C MET A 234 -8.94 7.70 -11.39
N ILE A 235 -10.09 7.45 -10.76
CA ILE A 235 -10.29 6.29 -9.87
C ILE A 235 -10.01 5.00 -10.63
N SER A 236 -10.54 4.86 -11.84
CA SER A 236 -10.31 3.68 -12.68
C SER A 236 -8.84 3.49 -13.03
N LEU A 237 -8.10 4.56 -13.31
CA LEU A 237 -6.66 4.52 -13.56
C LEU A 237 -5.89 4.10 -12.31
N ILE A 238 -6.22 4.66 -11.15
CA ILE A 238 -5.62 4.28 -9.86
C ILE A 238 -5.83 2.78 -9.62
N PHE A 239 -7.06 2.28 -9.77
CA PHE A 239 -7.34 0.85 -9.63
C PHE A 239 -6.57 0.01 -10.65
N CYS A 240 -6.52 0.42 -11.91
CA CYS A 240 -5.71 -0.27 -12.93
C CYS A 240 -4.21 -0.30 -12.60
N CYS A 241 -3.70 0.72 -11.91
CA CYS A 241 -2.31 0.77 -11.45
C CYS A 241 -2.07 -0.09 -10.19
N MET A 242 -3.03 -0.14 -9.26
CA MET A 242 -2.90 -0.89 -8.01
C MET A 242 -3.13 -2.39 -8.19
N VAL A 243 -4.08 -2.79 -9.04
CA VAL A 243 -4.40 -4.20 -9.27
C VAL A 243 -3.40 -4.80 -10.26
N PRO A 244 -2.67 -5.87 -9.95
CA PRO A 244 -1.80 -6.55 -10.93
C PRO A 244 -2.60 -7.14 -12.11
N LYS A 245 -1.98 -7.29 -13.29
CA LYS A 245 -2.66 -7.82 -14.49
C LYS A 245 -3.20 -9.24 -14.28
N GLN A 246 -2.40 -10.08 -13.62
CA GLN A 246 -2.76 -11.47 -13.27
C GLN A 246 -3.87 -11.54 -12.21
N GLY A 247 -4.20 -10.41 -11.58
CA GLY A 247 -5.11 -10.36 -10.44
C GLY A 247 -4.42 -10.79 -9.15
N PHE A 248 -5.13 -10.64 -8.04
CA PHE A 248 -4.73 -11.19 -6.76
C PHE A 248 -5.92 -11.92 -6.16
N VAL A 249 -5.63 -12.96 -5.41
CA VAL A 249 -6.66 -13.74 -4.74
C VAL A 249 -7.02 -13.01 -3.47
N VAL A 250 -8.30 -12.71 -3.32
CA VAL A 250 -8.85 -12.26 -2.05
C VAL A 250 -9.77 -13.36 -1.58
N ARG A 251 -9.52 -13.85 -0.37
CA ARG A 251 -10.45 -14.76 0.29
C ARG A 251 -11.72 -13.96 0.57
N SER A 252 -12.83 -14.35 -0.05
CA SER A 252 -14.12 -13.68 0.13
C SER A 252 -14.79 -14.28 1.34
N ASP A 253 -14.32 -13.89 2.52
CA ASP A 253 -14.93 -14.37 3.74
C ASP A 253 -16.31 -13.72 3.96
N LYS A 254 -17.17 -14.40 4.74
CA LYS A 254 -18.47 -13.89 5.16
C LYS A 254 -18.35 -12.50 5.79
N HIS A 255 -17.25 -12.24 6.50
CA HIS A 255 -16.97 -10.95 7.13
C HIS A 255 -16.65 -9.84 6.11
N ASP A 256 -15.88 -10.15 5.07
CA ASP A 256 -15.56 -9.18 4.00
C ASP A 256 -16.82 -8.83 3.20
N ARG A 257 -17.67 -9.83 2.96
CA ARG A 257 -18.96 -9.61 2.32
C ARG A 257 -19.86 -8.70 3.16
N GLN A 258 -19.90 -8.90 4.48
CA GLN A 258 -20.62 -8.02 5.40
C GLN A 258 -20.06 -6.60 5.40
N LEU A 259 -18.74 -6.43 5.37
CA LEU A 259 -18.11 -5.11 5.27
C LEU A 259 -18.48 -4.42 3.95
N VAL A 260 -18.40 -5.12 2.81
CA VAL A 260 -18.78 -4.56 1.51
C VAL A 260 -20.26 -4.17 1.47
N HIS A 261 -21.16 -5.01 1.99
CA HIS A 261 -22.58 -4.67 2.09
C HIS A 261 -22.81 -3.46 2.99
N PHE A 262 -22.14 -3.40 4.15
CA PHE A 262 -22.19 -2.25 5.04
C PHE A 262 -21.70 -0.98 4.33
N LEU A 263 -20.56 -1.03 3.65
CA LEU A 263 -20.00 0.11 2.93
C LEU A 263 -20.92 0.57 1.80
N SER A 264 -21.45 -0.36 1.01
CA SER A 264 -22.39 -0.05 -0.06
C SER A 264 -23.64 0.63 0.50
N TRP A 265 -24.26 0.04 1.53
CA TRP A 265 -25.44 0.61 2.18
C TRP A 265 -25.14 1.96 2.81
N TRP A 266 -24.01 2.10 3.49
CA TRP A 266 -23.54 3.36 4.08
C TRP A 266 -23.41 4.40 2.98
N PHE A 267 -22.62 4.21 1.93
CA PHE A 267 -22.52 5.17 0.83
C PHE A 267 -23.87 5.57 0.22
N THR A 268 -24.81 4.63 0.07
CA THR A 268 -26.17 4.95 -0.39
C THR A 268 -26.92 5.85 0.58
N VAL A 269 -26.92 5.57 1.89
CA VAL A 269 -27.55 6.44 2.89
C VAL A 269 -26.92 7.82 2.90
N GLY A 270 -25.58 7.91 2.82
CA GLY A 270 -24.86 9.17 2.86
C GLY A 270 -25.13 10.06 1.66
N THR A 271 -25.22 9.46 0.48
CA THR A 271 -25.61 10.19 -0.74
C THR A 271 -27.04 10.70 -0.64
N ILE A 272 -28.00 9.89 -0.18
CA ILE A 272 -29.39 10.33 0.02
C ILE A 272 -29.46 11.50 1.01
N VAL A 273 -28.80 11.39 2.17
CA VAL A 273 -28.76 12.46 3.18
C VAL A 273 -28.12 13.73 2.63
N PHE A 274 -27.01 13.63 1.88
CA PHE A 274 -26.38 14.77 1.21
C PHE A 274 -27.32 15.45 0.22
N PHE A 275 -28.07 14.67 -0.57
CA PHE A 275 -29.08 15.22 -1.49
C PHE A 275 -30.23 15.90 -0.75
N ILE A 276 -30.74 15.30 0.33
CA ILE A 276 -31.77 15.94 1.16
C ILE A 276 -31.27 17.28 1.69
N PHE A 277 -30.06 17.34 2.27
CA PHE A 277 -29.47 18.59 2.75
C PHE A 277 -29.31 19.64 1.65
N LYS A 278 -28.99 19.23 0.42
CA LYS A 278 -28.89 20.14 -0.72
C LYS A 278 -30.24 20.63 -1.22
N LEU A 279 -31.30 19.84 -1.07
CA LEU A 279 -32.66 20.19 -1.47
C LEU A 279 -33.38 21.04 -0.40
N THR A 280 -33.03 20.86 0.87
CA THR A 280 -33.51 21.71 1.96
C THR A 280 -32.66 22.98 2.03
N GLU A 281 -33.23 24.12 1.65
CA GLU A 281 -32.60 25.45 1.76
C GLU A 281 -32.46 25.87 3.24
N PHE A 282 -31.56 25.24 3.97
CA PHE A 282 -31.20 25.70 5.31
C PHE A 282 -30.45 27.03 5.22
N PRO A 283 -30.78 28.01 6.06
CA PRO A 283 -30.05 29.27 6.10
C PRO A 283 -28.60 29.03 6.51
N GLU A 284 -27.67 29.69 5.83
CA GLU A 284 -26.27 29.76 6.27
C GLU A 284 -26.21 30.55 7.60
N PRO A 285 -25.42 30.11 8.61
CA PRO A 285 -24.37 29.08 8.57
C PRO A 285 -24.83 27.66 8.99
N GLN A 286 -26.11 27.47 9.29
CA GLN A 286 -26.61 26.22 9.88
C GLN A 286 -26.45 25.03 8.92
N ASN A 287 -26.63 25.27 7.62
CA ASN A 287 -26.38 24.27 6.57
C ASN A 287 -24.94 23.76 6.61
N THR A 288 -23.98 24.69 6.61
CA THR A 288 -22.55 24.37 6.67
C THR A 288 -22.20 23.56 7.93
N ILE A 289 -22.71 23.95 9.10
CA ILE A 289 -22.49 23.22 10.35
C ILE A 289 -23.10 21.82 10.28
N ALA A 290 -24.34 21.68 9.80
CA ALA A 290 -25.01 20.38 9.69
C ALA A 290 -24.28 19.42 8.74
N VAL A 291 -23.75 19.93 7.62
CA VAL A 291 -22.93 19.15 6.69
C VAL A 291 -21.65 18.65 7.35
N TYR A 292 -20.92 19.52 8.07
CA TYR A 292 -19.69 19.11 8.76
C TYR A 292 -19.95 18.13 9.91
N CYS A 293 -20.99 18.34 10.71
CA CYS A 293 -21.39 17.39 11.77
C CYS A 293 -21.78 16.03 11.18
N SER A 294 -22.54 16.03 10.08
CA SER A 294 -22.92 14.80 9.38
C SER A 294 -21.68 14.08 8.85
N LEU A 295 -20.74 14.78 8.23
CA LEU A 295 -19.48 14.21 7.74
C LEU A 295 -18.60 13.67 8.87
N PHE A 296 -18.59 14.33 10.02
CA PHE A 296 -17.85 13.86 11.19
C PHE A 296 -18.43 12.53 11.71
N VAL A 297 -19.74 12.48 11.97
CA VAL A 297 -20.43 11.25 12.38
C VAL A 297 -20.24 10.14 11.34
N TRP A 298 -20.33 10.50 10.05
CA TRP A 298 -20.07 9.61 8.92
C TRP A 298 -18.73 8.90 9.02
N THR A 299 -17.70 9.71 9.28
CA THR A 299 -16.30 9.26 9.34
C THR A 299 -16.05 8.42 10.58
N VAL A 300 -16.58 8.82 11.74
CA VAL A 300 -16.42 8.07 13.00
C VAL A 300 -17.03 6.67 12.89
N VAL A 301 -18.27 6.55 12.39
CA VAL A 301 -18.92 5.24 12.22
C VAL A 301 -18.14 4.35 11.25
N TYR A 302 -17.68 4.91 10.14
CA TYR A 302 -16.83 4.19 9.18
C TYR A 302 -15.53 3.68 9.83
N LEU A 303 -14.82 4.53 10.59
CA LEU A 303 -13.57 4.16 11.26
C LEU A 303 -13.77 3.08 12.34
N VAL A 304 -14.85 3.16 13.12
CA VAL A 304 -15.18 2.13 14.13
C VAL A 304 -15.44 0.78 13.46
N GLN A 305 -16.18 0.76 12.35
CA GLN A 305 -16.47 -0.48 11.64
C GLN A 305 -15.22 -1.09 10.98
N LEU A 306 -14.35 -0.25 10.41
CA LEU A 306 -13.04 -0.69 9.91
C LEU A 306 -12.18 -1.27 11.02
N HIS A 307 -12.14 -0.63 12.20
CA HIS A 307 -11.36 -1.12 13.33
C HIS A 307 -11.85 -2.50 13.80
N ARG A 308 -13.18 -2.67 13.93
CA ARG A 308 -13.79 -3.97 14.29
C ARG A 308 -13.43 -5.07 13.29
N SER A 309 -13.52 -4.77 12.00
CA SER A 309 -13.14 -5.71 10.94
C SER A 309 -11.65 -6.08 11.01
N SER A 310 -10.77 -5.10 11.23
CA SER A 310 -9.34 -5.34 11.38
C SER A 310 -9.00 -6.24 12.58
N GLN A 311 -9.71 -6.09 13.70
CA GLN A 311 -9.50 -6.94 14.88
C GLN A 311 -9.90 -8.39 14.61
N ALA A 312 -11.04 -8.60 13.95
CA ALA A 312 -11.52 -9.94 13.59
C ALA A 312 -10.60 -10.66 12.58
N ILE A 313 -9.97 -9.90 11.68
CA ILE A 313 -8.95 -10.42 10.76
C ILE A 313 -7.70 -10.85 11.55
N LEU A 314 -7.20 -9.97 12.42
CA LEU A 314 -5.98 -10.23 13.22
C LEU A 314 -6.07 -11.50 14.08
N GLN A 315 -7.23 -11.75 14.71
CA GLN A 315 -7.43 -12.95 15.53
C GLN A 315 -7.31 -14.24 14.70
N ARG A 316 -7.89 -14.27 13.50
CA ARG A 316 -7.79 -15.43 12.60
C ARG A 316 -6.39 -15.64 12.08
N ASP A 317 -5.68 -14.55 11.82
CA ASP A 317 -4.29 -14.62 11.39
C ASP A 317 -3.39 -15.20 12.48
N LEU A 318 -3.67 -14.91 13.76
CA LEU A 318 -2.97 -15.52 14.89
C LEU A 318 -3.18 -17.04 14.95
N GLU A 319 -4.36 -17.53 14.60
CA GLU A 319 -4.66 -18.96 14.53
C GLU A 319 -3.90 -19.64 13.37
N ASN A 320 -4.00 -19.06 12.17
CA ASN A 320 -3.30 -19.57 10.97
C ASN A 320 -1.77 -19.52 11.13
N ALA A 321 -1.27 -18.55 11.89
CA ALA A 321 0.16 -18.40 12.15
C ALA A 321 0.78 -19.58 12.87
N LYS A 322 0.04 -20.27 13.74
CA LYS A 322 0.55 -21.46 14.42
C LYS A 322 0.85 -22.58 13.42
N VAL A 323 -0.05 -22.82 12.48
CA VAL A 323 0.08 -23.86 11.44
C VAL A 323 1.22 -23.54 10.48
N ALA A 324 1.34 -22.28 10.08
CA ALA A 324 2.37 -21.82 9.14
C ALA A 324 3.81 -22.02 9.64
N VAL A 325 4.04 -21.80 10.94
CA VAL A 325 5.39 -21.97 11.53
C VAL A 325 5.85 -23.41 11.44
N HIS A 326 4.95 -24.37 11.66
CA HIS A 326 5.25 -25.78 11.49
C HIS A 326 5.64 -26.08 10.04
N LYS A 327 4.84 -25.63 9.06
CA LYS A 327 5.16 -25.80 7.63
C LYS A 327 6.52 -25.19 7.23
N TRP A 328 6.87 -24.02 7.78
CA TRP A 328 8.16 -23.39 7.52
C TRP A 328 9.33 -24.15 8.14
N LYS A 329 9.14 -24.75 9.32
CA LYS A 329 10.16 -25.57 10.01
C LYS A 329 10.33 -26.95 9.37
N GLU A 330 9.24 -27.61 8.99
CA GLU A 330 9.23 -28.95 8.38
C GLU A 330 10.09 -29.01 7.11
N GLU A 331 10.17 -27.94 6.32
CA GLU A 331 11.00 -27.89 5.12
C GLU A 331 12.48 -27.67 5.44
N LYS A 332 12.80 -26.97 6.55
CA LYS A 332 14.17 -26.90 7.07
C LYS A 332 14.66 -28.29 7.51
N ASP A 333 13.75 -29.16 7.94
CA ASP A 333 14.03 -30.53 8.38
C ASP A 333 13.89 -31.57 7.23
N CYS A 334 13.14 -31.26 6.17
CA CYS A 334 12.97 -32.12 4.97
C CYS A 334 13.96 -31.81 3.84
N GLU A 335 14.73 -30.72 3.92
CA GLU A 335 15.98 -30.60 3.17
C GLU A 335 16.93 -31.67 3.73
N PRO A 336 17.29 -32.72 2.96
CA PRO A 336 18.04 -33.83 3.49
C PRO A 336 19.36 -33.31 4.04
N THR A 337 19.51 -33.44 5.35
CA THR A 337 20.80 -33.46 6.04
C THR A 337 21.56 -34.70 5.58
N SER A 338 22.06 -34.69 4.34
CA SER A 338 23.07 -35.64 3.91
C SER A 338 24.39 -35.21 4.55
N ILE A 339 24.65 -35.76 5.73
CA ILE A 339 25.97 -35.83 6.37
C ILE A 339 26.92 -36.60 5.46
#